data_AF-A0A968H029-F1
#
_entry.id   AF-A0A968H029-F1
#
_cell.length_a   1.000
_cell.length_b   1.000
_cell.length_c   1.000
_cell.angle_alpha   90.00
_cell.angle_beta   90.00
_cell.angle_gamma   90.00
#
_symmetry.space_group_name_H-M   'P 1'
#
loop_
_entity.id
_entity.type
_entity.pdbx_description
1 polymer ?
#
loop_
_entity_poly.entity_id
_entity_poly.type
_entity_poly.pdbx_seq_one_letter_code
_entity_poly.pdbx_strand_id
1 'polypeptide(L)'
;MELAIALGWGGWVVVLVAALVFGVAAQLIGETRTGYEWLVDGIAFALGAIIASEFVIGWRASEPVWDGLALLPAVLGGLVLGVIVEIIVRYGTGGRYTTHQRPTPA
;
A
#
# COMPACT_ATOMS: atom_id res chain seq x y z
N MET A 1 -1.26 3.09 -26.40
CA MET A 1 -0.87 3.24 -24.97
C MET A 1 0.11 2.13 -24.71
N GLU A 2 1.36 2.47 -24.35
CA GLU A 2 2.35 1.49 -23.92
C GLU A 2 2.07 1.19 -22.44
N LEU A 3 1.84 -0.07 -22.08
CA LEU A 3 1.51 -0.51 -20.72
C LEU A 3 2.79 -0.68 -19.89
N ALA A 4 2.69 -0.48 -18.56
CA ALA A 4 3.57 -0.76 -17.40
C ALA A 4 4.93 -1.52 -17.51
N ILE A 5 5.25 -2.22 -18.61
CA ILE A 5 6.56 -2.83 -18.82
C ILE A 5 7.66 -1.77 -18.99
N ALA A 6 7.31 -0.49 -19.21
CA ALA A 6 8.26 0.62 -19.34
C ALA A 6 8.68 1.29 -18.01
N LEU A 7 8.35 0.72 -16.85
CA LEU A 7 8.82 1.25 -15.56
C LEU A 7 10.33 1.08 -15.46
N GLY A 8 11.07 2.17 -15.30
CA GLY A 8 12.51 2.08 -15.10
C GLY A 8 12.88 1.60 -13.70
N TRP A 9 14.17 1.31 -13.50
CA TRP A 9 14.68 0.79 -12.23
C TRP A 9 14.39 1.70 -11.03
N GLY A 10 14.42 3.02 -11.22
CA GLY A 10 14.07 3.99 -10.19
C GLY A 10 12.61 3.87 -9.78
N GLY A 11 11.70 3.74 -10.75
CA GLY A 11 10.27 3.52 -10.47
C GLY A 11 10.02 2.24 -9.68
N TRP A 12 10.70 1.14 -10.03
CA TRP A 12 10.63 -0.12 -9.27
C TRP A 12 11.14 0.03 -7.84
N VAL A 13 12.27 0.72 -7.65
CA VAL A 13 12.82 0.97 -6.31
C VAL A 13 11.84 1.77 -5.46
N VAL A 14 11.19 2.79 -6.02
CA VAL A 14 10.18 3.58 -5.30
C VAL A 14 9.00 2.72 -4.86
N VAL A 15 8.45 1.90 -5.76
CA VAL A 15 7.33 1.00 -5.43
C VAL A 15 7.74 0.03 -4.32
N LEU A 16 8.92 -0.59 -4.44
CA LEU A 16 9.41 -1.55 -3.45
C LEU A 16 9.61 -0.92 -2.08
N VAL A 17 10.26 0.25 -2.02
CA VAL A 17 10.47 0.97 -0.76
C VAL A 17 9.14 1.39 -0.14
N ALA A 18 8.21 1.95 -0.92
CA ALA A 18 6.91 2.35 -0.43
C ALA A 18 6.08 1.17 0.08
N ALA A 19 6.10 0.04 -0.65
CA ALA A 19 5.43 -1.20 -0.25
C ALA A 19 5.99 -1.76 1.05
N LEU A 20 7.32 -1.76 1.23
CA LEU A 20 7.96 -2.18 2.47
C LEU A 20 7.60 -1.27 3.64
N VAL A 21 7.62 0.05 3.43
CA VAL A 21 7.20 1.03 4.45
C VAL A 21 5.75 0.79 4.86
N PHE A 22 4.85 0.59 3.89
CA PHE A 22 3.44 0.30 4.17
C PHE A 22 3.26 -1.01 4.94
N GLY A 23 3.86 -2.11 4.48
CA GLY A 23 3.75 -3.41 5.15
C GLY A 23 4.29 -3.35 6.59
N VAL A 24 5.45 -2.73 6.81
CA VAL A 24 6.01 -2.55 8.15
C VAL A 24 5.09 -1.69 9.01
N ALA A 25 4.55 -0.59 8.48
CA ALA A 25 3.60 0.24 9.22
C ALA A 25 2.34 -0.57 9.59
N ALA A 26 1.78 -1.36 8.66
CA ALA A 26 0.63 -2.22 8.91
C ALA A 26 0.91 -3.27 10.01
N GLN A 27 2.11 -3.86 10.02
CA GLN A 27 2.52 -4.80 11.07
C GLN A 27 2.55 -4.15 12.46
N LEU A 28 2.96 -2.88 12.53
CA LEU A 28 3.09 -2.14 13.79
C LEU A 28 1.74 -1.62 14.33
N ILE A 29 0.72 -1.48 13.47
CA ILE A 29 -0.57 -0.90 13.85
C ILE A 29 -1.53 -2.00 14.31
N GLY A 30 -1.46 -2.39 15.59
CA GLY A 30 -2.38 -3.34 16.22
C GLY A 30 -1.77 -4.71 16.48
N GLU A 31 -2.62 -5.71 16.72
CA GLU A 31 -2.22 -7.08 17.03
C GLU A 31 -2.34 -7.95 15.78
N THR A 32 -1.20 -8.25 15.15
CA THR A 32 -1.07 -9.24 14.07
C THR A 32 -0.97 -10.63 14.68
N ARG A 33 -1.65 -11.63 14.10
CA ARG A 33 -1.60 -13.00 14.63
C ARG A 33 -0.48 -13.82 13.98
N THR A 34 -0.08 -13.45 12.78
CA THR A 34 0.96 -14.10 12.00
C THR A 34 2.08 -13.13 11.64
N GLY A 35 3.33 -13.60 11.63
CA GLY A 35 4.51 -12.77 11.40
C GLY A 35 4.75 -12.34 9.94
N TYR A 36 3.85 -12.71 9.02
CA TYR A 36 4.00 -12.49 7.58
C TYR A 36 2.87 -11.63 6.97
N GLU A 37 1.97 -11.06 7.79
CA GLU A 37 0.86 -10.20 7.32
C GLU A 37 1.40 -9.00 6.53
N TRP A 38 2.44 -8.35 7.04
CA TRP A 38 3.15 -7.24 6.38
C TRP A 38 3.57 -7.50 4.94
N LEU A 39 3.91 -8.75 4.60
CA LEU A 39 4.37 -9.09 3.26
C LEU A 39 3.19 -9.10 2.28
N VAL A 40 2.05 -9.64 2.71
CA VAL A 40 0.82 -9.67 1.91
C VAL A 40 0.31 -8.25 1.68
N ASP A 41 0.34 -7.42 2.72
CA ASP A 41 -0.08 -6.01 2.67
C ASP A 41 0.84 -5.19 1.76
N GLY A 42 2.16 -5.40 1.85
CA GLY A 42 3.14 -4.78 0.97
C GLY A 42 2.97 -5.17 -0.49
N ILE A 43 2.70 -6.45 -0.79
CA ILE A 43 2.42 -6.91 -2.16
C ILE A 43 1.14 -6.25 -2.69
N ALA A 44 0.08 -6.21 -1.89
CA ALA A 44 -1.17 -5.55 -2.26
C ALA A 44 -0.97 -4.06 -2.56
N PHE A 45 -0.19 -3.37 -1.72
CA PHE A 45 0.20 -1.99 -1.96
C PHE A 45 0.94 -1.84 -3.30
N ALA A 46 1.96 -2.67 -3.56
CA ALA A 46 2.73 -2.59 -4.80
C ALA A 46 1.86 -2.77 -6.05
N LEU A 47 0.94 -3.73 -6.02
CA LEU A 47 0.00 -3.97 -7.11
C LEU A 47 -0.95 -2.78 -7.30
N GLY A 48 -1.50 -2.24 -6.22
CA GLY A 48 -2.38 -1.07 -6.27
C GLY A 48 -1.66 0.15 -6.83
N ALA A 49 -0.39 0.32 -6.46
CA ALA A 49 0.45 1.40 -6.93
C ALA A 49 0.73 1.32 -8.43
N ILE A 50 1.08 0.15 -8.93
CA ILE A 50 1.31 -0.07 -10.37
C ILE A 50 0.02 0.16 -11.15
N ILE A 51 -1.09 -0.44 -10.71
CA ILE A 51 -2.38 -0.32 -11.40
C ILE A 51 -2.84 1.15 -11.45
N ALA A 52 -2.86 1.84 -10.30
CA ALA A 52 -3.33 3.23 -10.30
C ALA A 52 -2.38 4.19 -11.03
N SER A 53 -1.06 3.95 -10.96
CA SER A 53 -0.08 4.69 -11.78
C SER A 53 -0.46 4.64 -13.25
N GLU A 54 -0.89 3.49 -13.76
CA GLU A 54 -1.15 3.24 -15.18
C GLU A 54 -2.53 3.70 -15.64
N PHE A 55 -3.57 3.38 -14.87
CA PHE A 55 -4.95 3.48 -15.34
C PHE A 55 -5.64 4.79 -14.93
N VAL A 56 -5.05 5.60 -14.05
CA VAL A 56 -5.57 6.93 -13.71
C VAL A 56 -5.04 7.96 -14.73
N ILE A 57 -5.55 7.84 -15.96
CA ILE A 57 -5.12 8.63 -17.13
C ILE A 57 -5.30 10.14 -16.90
N GLY A 58 -6.37 10.54 -16.20
CA GLY A 58 -6.67 11.95 -15.92
C GLY A 58 -5.62 12.64 -15.05
N TRP A 59 -4.89 11.89 -14.24
CA TRP A 59 -3.89 12.42 -13.31
C TRP A 59 -2.47 12.31 -13.84
N ARG A 60 -2.19 11.33 -14.72
CA ARG A 60 -0.90 11.23 -15.44
C ARG A 60 -0.49 12.52 -16.16
N ALA A 61 -1.45 13.29 -16.65
CA ALA A 61 -1.18 14.51 -17.42
C ALA A 61 -0.80 15.73 -16.55
N SER A 62 -1.05 15.69 -15.24
CA SER A 62 -0.92 16.86 -14.36
C SER A 62 -0.04 16.62 -13.12
N GLU A 63 0.50 15.43 -12.94
CA GLU A 63 1.15 15.00 -11.70
C GLU A 63 2.60 14.57 -11.89
N PRO A 64 3.41 14.59 -10.81
CA PRO A 64 4.81 14.21 -10.89
C PRO A 64 4.96 12.74 -11.32
N VAL A 65 5.65 12.54 -12.44
CA VAL A 65 6.06 11.24 -12.96
C VAL A 65 7.56 11.09 -12.77
N TRP A 66 7.99 9.97 -12.18
CA TRP A 66 9.39 9.62 -12.04
C TRP A 66 9.64 8.24 -12.63
N ASP A 67 10.48 8.18 -13.66
CA ASP A 67 10.95 6.92 -14.26
C ASP A 67 9.79 5.99 -14.69
N GLY A 68 8.74 6.59 -15.27
CA GLY A 68 7.52 5.91 -15.72
C GLY A 68 6.45 5.75 -14.63
N LEU A 69 6.76 6.02 -13.36
CA LEU A 69 5.81 5.92 -12.24
C LEU A 69 5.11 7.27 -12.02
N ALA A 70 3.79 7.31 -12.19
CA ALA A 70 2.99 8.44 -11.73
C ALA A 70 2.90 8.36 -10.20
N LEU A 71 3.58 9.26 -9.48
CA LEU A 71 3.84 9.10 -8.05
C LEU A 71 2.57 9.20 -7.20
N LEU A 72 1.75 10.21 -7.44
CA LEU A 72 0.54 10.43 -6.63
C LEU A 72 -0.54 9.36 -6.89
N PRO A 73 -0.85 8.95 -8.14
CA PRO A 73 -1.77 7.85 -8.38
C PRO A 73 -1.23 6.54 -7.83
N ALA A 74 0.08 6.30 -7.92
CA ALA A 74 0.72 5.13 -7.34
C ALA A 74 0.53 5.06 -5.81
N VAL A 75 0.83 6.14 -5.09
CA VAL A 75 0.64 6.16 -3.64
C VAL A 75 -0.82 5.94 -3.27
N LEU A 76 -1.76 6.60 -3.95
CA LEU A 76 -3.18 6.49 -3.64
C LEU A 76 -3.73 5.09 -3.96
N GLY A 77 -3.41 4.53 -5.13
CA GLY A 77 -3.84 3.17 -5.47
C GLY A 77 -3.22 2.12 -4.56
N GLY A 78 -1.94 2.29 -4.22
CA GLY A 78 -1.26 1.41 -3.29
C GLY A 78 -1.88 1.46 -1.90
N LEU A 79 -2.18 2.65 -1.37
CA LEU A 79 -2.86 2.81 -0.10
C LEU A 79 -4.26 2.20 -0.12
N VAL A 80 -5.06 2.44 -1.17
CA VAL A 80 -6.41 1.89 -1.27
C VAL A 80 -6.39 0.36 -1.27
N LEU A 81 -5.60 -0.25 -2.16
CA LEU A 81 -5.56 -1.72 -2.25
C LEU A 81 -4.88 -2.34 -1.04
N GLY A 82 -3.78 -1.74 -0.57
CA GLY A 82 -3.05 -2.17 0.62
C GLY A 82 -3.94 -2.17 1.85
N VAL A 83 -4.67 -1.09 2.13
CA VAL A 83 -5.57 -0.99 3.29
C VAL A 83 -6.74 -1.98 3.20
N ILE A 84 -7.30 -2.18 2.01
CA ILE A 84 -8.37 -3.18 1.81
C ILE A 84 -7.86 -4.58 2.16
N VAL A 85 -6.70 -4.96 1.64
CA VAL A 85 -6.12 -6.29 1.90
C VAL A 85 -5.72 -6.44 3.36
N GLU A 86 -5.09 -5.43 3.95
CA GLU A 86 -4.72 -5.39 5.36
C GLU A 86 -5.94 -5.61 6.27
N ILE A 87 -7.07 -4.92 6.02
CA ILE A 87 -8.31 -5.13 6.76
C ILE A 87 -8.79 -6.59 6.62
N ILE A 88 -8.78 -7.13 5.40
CA ILE A 88 -9.23 -8.51 5.13
C ILE A 88 -8.33 -9.52 5.84
N VAL A 89 -7.01 -9.37 5.73
CA VAL A 89 -6.01 -10.25 6.33
C VAL A 89 -6.10 -10.18 7.85
N ARG A 90 -6.21 -8.97 8.41
CA ARG A 90 -6.29 -8.76 9.85
C ARG A 90 -7.50 -9.45 10.46
N TYR A 91 -8.69 -9.19 9.93
CA TYR A 91 -9.91 -9.81 10.43
C TYR A 91 -9.99 -11.31 10.10
N GLY A 92 -9.45 -11.72 8.95
CA GLY A 92 -9.43 -13.13 8.52
C GLY A 92 -8.51 -14.01 9.37
N THR A 93 -7.38 -13.47 9.83
CA THR A 93 -6.44 -14.19 10.72
C THR A 93 -6.84 -14.08 12.20
N GLY A 94 -7.71 -13.14 12.55
CA GLY A 94 -8.18 -12.89 13.91
C GLY A 94 -7.34 -11.87 14.69
N GLY A 95 -6.52 -11.08 13.99
CA GLY A 95 -5.87 -9.89 14.53
C GLY A 95 -6.87 -8.77 14.85
N ARG A 96 -6.42 -7.77 15.61
CA ARG A 96 -7.28 -6.65 16.07
C ARG A 96 -6.53 -5.33 16.05
N TYR A 97 -7.24 -4.25 15.76
CA TYR A 97 -6.72 -2.90 15.97
C TYR A 97 -6.89 -2.53 17.45
N THR A 98 -5.79 -2.20 18.14
CA THR A 98 -5.83 -1.76 19.54
C THR A 98 -6.37 -0.34 19.64
N THR A 99 -7.64 -0.20 20.00
CA THR A 99 -8.17 1.09 20.46
C THR A 99 -7.78 1.25 21.93
N HIS A 100 -6.94 2.25 22.24
CA HIS A 100 -6.68 2.68 23.61
C HIS A 100 -8.00 3.24 24.21
N GLN A 101 -8.88 2.39 24.71
CA GLN A 101 -9.99 2.82 25.56
C GLN A 101 -9.40 3.24 26.89
N ARG A 102 -9.30 4.56 27.11
CA ARG A 102 -8.98 5.14 28.41
C ARG A 102 -10.02 4.62 29.42
N PRO A 103 -9.63 4.00 30.56
CA PRO A 103 -10.59 3.57 31.55
C PRO A 103 -11.35 4.79 32.07
N THR A 104 -12.68 4.77 32.03
CA THR A 104 -13.51 5.77 32.70
C THR A 104 -13.37 5.53 34.21
N PRO A 105 -12.85 6.49 35.00
CA PRO A 105 -12.85 6.35 36.46
C PRO A 105 -14.30 6.31 36.95
N ALA A 106 -14.58 5.36 37.85
CA ALA A 106 -15.87 5.15 38.49
C ALA A 106 -16.21 6.27 39.48
#